data_AF-A0A349XND5-F1
#
_entry.id   AF-A0A349XND5-F1
#
_cell.length_a   1.000
_cell.length_b   1.000
_cell.length_c   1.000
_cell.angle_alpha   90.00
_cell.angle_beta   90.00
_cell.angle_gamma   90.00
#
_symmetry.space_group_name_H-M   'P 1'
#
loop_
_entity.id
_entity.type
_entity.pdbx_description
1 polymer ?
#
loop_
_entity_poly.entity_id
_entity_poly.type
_entity_poly.pdbx_seq_one_letter_code
_entity_poly.pdbx_strand_id
1 'polypeptide(L)'
;PEAPFLANIAMPFASIVSKEYADTLEKAGTKEDFNNLPIGTGPFKFVAYQKDAVIRFQKNADYWGDAPKIDDLIFAITPDAAVRLQKLKAGECHLMPYPAPADLATIRADKNLKLDEQPGLNVAYFAYNTTVAPFDKPEVRKALNMAMNKQAIIDAVFQGAGQVAKNPIPPTMWSYNDSIKDDDYDPEAA
;
A
#
# COMPACT_ATOMS: atom_id res chain seq x y z
N PRO A 1 3.39 -28.86 -9.44
CA PRO A 1 2.99 -27.78 -10.37
C PRO A 1 2.57 -26.56 -9.54
N GLU A 2 3.05 -25.37 -9.87
CA GLU A 2 2.77 -24.15 -9.09
C GLU A 2 1.84 -23.23 -9.88
N ALA A 3 0.53 -23.33 -9.61
CA ALA A 3 -0.50 -22.60 -10.33
C ALA A 3 -0.29 -21.07 -10.40
N PRO A 4 0.14 -20.37 -9.32
CA PRO A 4 0.35 -18.93 -9.37
C PRO A 4 1.72 -18.50 -9.92
N PHE A 5 2.58 -19.41 -10.40
CA PHE A 5 3.96 -19.09 -10.76
C PHE A 5 4.08 -17.91 -11.73
N LEU A 6 3.27 -17.87 -12.79
CA LEU A 6 3.29 -16.78 -13.76
C LEU A 6 2.89 -15.43 -13.16
N ALA A 7 1.96 -15.41 -12.20
CA ALA A 7 1.60 -14.18 -11.48
C ALA A 7 2.72 -13.77 -10.51
N ASN A 8 3.34 -14.74 -9.83
CA ASN A 8 4.42 -14.50 -8.87
C ASN A 8 5.64 -13.84 -9.53
N ILE A 9 6.03 -14.29 -10.73
CA ILE A 9 7.17 -13.68 -11.45
C ILE A 9 6.87 -12.29 -12.02
N ALA A 10 5.61 -11.84 -11.97
CA ALA A 10 5.22 -10.47 -12.33
C ALA A 10 5.20 -9.52 -11.11
N MET A 11 5.47 -10.01 -9.90
CA MET A 11 5.49 -9.20 -8.68
C MET A 11 6.80 -8.42 -8.51
N PRO A 12 6.80 -7.29 -7.77
CA PRO A 12 7.99 -6.45 -7.61
C PRO A 12 9.24 -7.16 -7.07
N PHE A 13 9.09 -8.17 -6.21
CA PHE A 13 10.23 -8.93 -5.66
C PHE A 13 10.99 -9.73 -6.74
N ALA A 14 10.34 -10.03 -7.86
CA ALA A 14 10.91 -10.74 -8.99
C ALA A 14 11.51 -9.78 -10.05
N SER A 15 11.66 -8.49 -9.72
CA SER A 15 12.29 -7.51 -10.60
C SER A 15 13.69 -7.97 -11.03
N ILE A 16 13.99 -7.84 -12.32
CA ILE A 16 15.30 -8.18 -12.87
C ILE A 16 16.30 -7.08 -12.53
N VAL A 17 17.46 -7.48 -12.03
CA VAL A 17 18.56 -6.59 -11.63
C VAL A 17 19.78 -6.76 -12.52
N SER A 18 20.63 -5.73 -12.58
CA SER A 18 21.87 -5.77 -13.38
C SER A 18 22.98 -6.53 -12.66
N LYS A 19 23.37 -7.70 -13.20
CA LYS A 19 24.53 -8.46 -12.72
C LYS A 19 25.83 -7.67 -12.89
N GLU A 20 25.99 -7.00 -14.03
CA GLU A 20 27.18 -6.19 -14.31
C GLU A 20 27.38 -5.10 -13.26
N TYR A 21 26.29 -4.43 -12.87
CA TYR A 21 26.32 -3.43 -11.82
C TYR A 21 26.71 -4.04 -10.47
N ALA A 22 26.10 -5.16 -10.09
CA ALA A 22 26.45 -5.88 -8.87
C ALA A 22 27.94 -6.28 -8.84
N ASP A 23 28.46 -6.84 -9.92
CA ASP A 23 29.88 -7.23 -10.05
C ASP A 23 30.81 -6.00 -9.96
N THR A 24 30.38 -4.86 -10.49
CA THR A 24 31.14 -3.60 -10.45
C THR A 24 31.23 -3.07 -9.03
N LEU A 25 30.12 -3.03 -8.31
CA LEU A 25 30.09 -2.62 -6.90
C LEU A 25 30.88 -3.58 -6.01
N GLU A 26 30.84 -4.88 -6.29
CA GLU A 26 31.64 -5.87 -5.57
C GLU A 26 33.14 -5.60 -5.70
N LYS A 27 33.62 -5.33 -6.93
CA LYS A 27 35.03 -4.98 -7.17
C LYS A 27 35.42 -3.65 -6.52
N ALA A 28 34.49 -2.70 -6.46
CA ALA A 28 34.70 -1.40 -5.83
C ALA A 28 34.62 -1.44 -4.29
N GLY A 29 34.10 -2.53 -3.71
CA GLY A 29 33.89 -2.66 -2.27
C GLY A 29 32.69 -1.86 -1.74
N THR A 30 31.74 -1.47 -2.59
CA THR A 30 30.58 -0.63 -2.26
C THR A 30 29.25 -1.34 -2.52
N LYS A 31 29.12 -2.60 -2.09
CA LYS A 31 27.95 -3.45 -2.36
C LYS A 31 26.63 -2.86 -1.83
N GLU A 32 26.68 -2.06 -0.79
CA GLU A 32 25.55 -1.34 -0.20
C GLU A 32 24.87 -0.39 -1.18
N ASP A 33 25.63 0.16 -2.14
CA ASP A 33 25.10 1.05 -3.18
C ASP A 33 24.08 0.34 -4.07
N PHE A 34 24.16 -0.99 -4.18
CA PHE A 34 23.20 -1.76 -4.96
C PHE A 34 21.75 -1.51 -4.52
N ASN A 35 21.54 -1.29 -3.22
CA ASN A 35 20.24 -1.02 -2.64
C ASN A 35 19.89 0.48 -2.60
N ASN A 36 20.89 1.36 -2.62
CA ASN A 36 20.71 2.81 -2.45
C ASN A 36 20.70 3.58 -3.78
N LEU A 37 21.36 3.04 -4.81
CA LEU A 37 21.54 3.63 -6.14
C LEU A 37 21.01 2.65 -7.20
N PRO A 38 19.69 2.42 -7.26
CA PRO A 38 19.12 1.36 -8.09
C PRO A 38 19.32 1.63 -9.58
N ILE A 39 19.82 0.61 -10.29
CA ILE A 39 19.87 0.57 -11.75
C ILE A 39 18.92 -0.52 -12.25
N GLY A 40 17.99 -0.15 -13.12
CA GLY A 40 17.01 -1.05 -13.70
C GLY A 40 16.64 -0.66 -15.13
N THR A 41 15.72 -1.42 -15.72
CA THR A 41 15.26 -1.26 -17.11
C THR A 41 13.90 -0.59 -17.22
N GLY A 42 13.42 0.03 -16.14
CA GLY A 42 12.11 0.65 -16.04
C GLY A 42 11.95 1.95 -16.85
N PRO A 43 10.72 2.49 -16.89
CA PRO A 43 10.40 3.72 -17.62
C PRO A 43 11.03 5.00 -17.04
N PHE A 44 11.43 4.95 -15.76
CA PHE A 44 12.10 6.05 -15.06
C PHE A 44 13.42 5.56 -14.46
N LYS A 45 14.40 6.45 -14.42
CA LYS A 45 15.72 6.26 -13.79
C LYS A 45 15.74 7.02 -12.47
N PHE A 46 16.29 6.40 -11.44
CA PHE A 46 16.57 7.07 -10.17
C PHE A 46 17.61 8.17 -10.38
N VAL A 47 17.37 9.34 -9.80
CA VAL A 47 18.29 10.49 -9.85
C VAL A 47 18.88 10.76 -8.49
N ALA A 48 18.02 10.95 -7.48
CA ALA A 48 18.46 11.26 -6.13
C ALA A 48 17.37 10.98 -5.11
N TYR A 49 17.82 10.71 -3.88
CA TYR A 49 16.97 10.66 -2.70
C TYR A 49 17.52 11.59 -1.64
N GLN A 50 16.75 12.61 -1.27
CA GLN A 50 16.98 13.37 -0.05
C GLN A 50 16.09 12.79 1.05
N LYS A 51 16.74 12.20 2.05
CA LYS A 51 16.09 11.46 3.12
C LYS A 51 14.93 12.25 3.74
N ASP A 52 13.77 11.58 3.85
CA ASP A 52 12.53 12.10 4.43
C ASP A 52 11.95 13.37 3.75
N ALA A 53 12.50 13.77 2.60
CA ALA A 53 12.10 14.99 1.90
C ALA A 53 11.62 14.73 0.47
N VAL A 54 12.47 14.19 -0.40
CA VAL A 54 12.14 14.07 -1.83
C VAL A 54 12.89 12.94 -2.53
N ILE A 55 12.20 12.21 -3.40
CA ILE A 55 12.79 11.27 -4.36
C ILE A 55 12.59 11.83 -5.76
N ARG A 56 13.66 11.85 -6.56
CA ARG A 56 13.66 12.34 -7.93
C ARG A 56 13.95 11.22 -8.89
N PHE A 57 13.15 11.16 -9.94
CA PHE A 57 13.35 10.29 -11.08
C PHE A 57 13.28 11.10 -12.37
N GLN A 58 14.03 10.65 -13.37
CA GLN A 58 14.00 11.19 -14.71
C GLN A 58 13.56 10.10 -15.68
N LYS A 59 12.86 10.49 -16.74
CA LYS A 59 12.47 9.61 -17.83
C LYS A 59 13.67 8.81 -18.37
N ASN A 60 13.45 7.52 -18.58
CA ASN A 60 14.38 6.68 -19.32
C ASN A 60 14.11 6.83 -20.82
N ALA A 61 14.96 7.59 -21.51
CA ALA A 61 14.85 7.80 -22.97
C ALA A 61 15.03 6.50 -23.77
N ASP A 62 15.76 5.53 -23.20
CA ASP A 62 16.05 4.23 -23.81
C ASP A 62 15.11 3.13 -23.30
N TYR A 63 13.95 3.50 -22.73
CA TYR A 63 12.96 2.52 -22.28
C TYR A 63 12.43 1.72 -23.47
N TRP A 64 12.40 0.40 -23.33
CA TRP A 64 12.05 -0.53 -24.39
C TRP A 64 10.55 -0.56 -24.75
N GLY A 65 9.70 -0.04 -23.85
CA GLY A 65 8.25 0.07 -24.06
C GLY A 65 7.83 1.51 -24.40
N ASP A 66 6.56 1.83 -24.10
CA ASP A 66 6.05 3.17 -24.32
C ASP A 66 6.72 4.18 -23.38
N ALA A 67 7.37 5.18 -23.97
CA ALA A 67 8.07 6.21 -23.22
C ALA A 67 7.10 7.05 -22.35
N PRO A 68 7.46 7.38 -21.10
CA PRO A 68 6.66 8.28 -20.28
C PRO A 68 6.34 9.61 -20.97
N LYS A 69 5.13 10.12 -20.71
CA LYS A 69 4.68 11.43 -21.19
C LYS A 69 5.18 12.60 -20.35
N ILE A 70 5.85 12.32 -19.24
CA ILE A 70 6.47 13.30 -18.34
C ILE A 70 7.98 13.04 -18.30
N ASP A 71 8.77 14.11 -18.21
CA ASP A 71 10.23 14.02 -18.18
C ASP A 71 10.76 13.80 -16.77
N ASP A 72 10.14 14.43 -15.77
CA ASP A 72 10.51 14.31 -14.36
C ASP A 72 9.37 13.75 -13.53
N LEU A 73 9.69 12.83 -12.63
CA LEU A 73 8.77 12.31 -11.61
C LEU A 73 9.37 12.60 -10.23
N ILE A 74 8.60 13.32 -9.41
CA ILE A 74 9.04 13.78 -8.10
C ILE A 74 8.09 13.22 -7.05
N PHE A 75 8.62 12.49 -6.08
CA PHE A 75 7.89 12.09 -4.88
C PHE A 75 8.27 13.04 -3.75
N ALA A 76 7.40 14.01 -3.45
CA ALA A 76 7.53 14.87 -2.28
C ALA A 76 7.00 14.13 -1.04
N ILE A 77 7.86 13.84 -0.08
CA ILE A 77 7.50 13.10 1.13
C ILE A 77 6.71 14.05 2.04
N THR A 78 5.40 13.86 2.10
CA THR A 78 4.48 14.66 2.92
C THR A 78 3.62 13.70 3.75
N PRO A 79 4.06 13.34 4.98
CA PRO A 79 3.41 12.29 5.78
C PRO A 79 1.98 12.61 6.20
N ASP A 80 1.69 13.88 6.47
CA ASP A 80 0.38 14.34 6.92
C ASP A 80 -0.63 14.44 5.74
N ALA A 81 -1.80 13.83 5.89
CA ALA A 81 -2.83 13.77 4.85
C ALA A 81 -3.47 15.13 4.55
N ALA A 82 -3.67 15.97 5.57
CA ALA A 82 -4.25 17.30 5.40
C ALA A 82 -3.27 18.21 4.64
N VAL A 83 -1.97 18.13 4.95
CA VAL A 83 -0.93 18.86 4.21
C VAL A 83 -0.84 18.38 2.75
N ARG A 84 -0.97 17.07 2.49
CA ARG A 84 -1.06 16.56 1.10
C ARG A 84 -2.23 17.18 0.34
N LEU A 85 -3.40 17.25 0.96
CA LEU A 85 -4.58 17.82 0.33
C LEU A 85 -4.43 19.32 0.07
N GLN A 86 -3.84 20.07 1.00
CA GLN A 86 -3.55 21.49 0.81
C GLN A 86 -2.60 21.71 -0.38
N LYS A 87 -1.52 20.93 -0.48
CA LYS A 87 -0.59 20.98 -1.62
C LYS A 87 -1.25 20.64 -2.95
N LEU A 88 -2.13 19.64 -2.97
CA LEU A 88 -2.90 19.28 -4.17
C LEU A 88 -3.80 20.45 -4.60
N LYS A 89 -4.53 21.07 -3.66
CA LYS A 89 -5.38 22.25 -3.93
C LYS A 89 -4.59 23.47 -4.39
N ALA A 90 -3.36 23.64 -3.90
CA ALA A 90 -2.46 24.72 -4.30
C ALA A 90 -1.74 24.46 -5.65
N GLY A 91 -1.87 23.25 -6.22
CA GLY A 91 -1.16 22.86 -7.44
C GLY A 91 0.33 22.55 -7.23
N GLU A 92 0.79 22.42 -5.98
CA GLU A 92 2.16 21.99 -5.66
C GLU A 92 2.38 20.49 -5.88
N CYS A 93 1.29 19.71 -5.89
CA CYS A 93 1.29 18.27 -6.18
C CYS A 93 0.15 17.96 -7.16
N HIS A 94 0.33 16.95 -8.00
CA HIS A 94 -0.66 16.52 -9.00
C HIS A 94 -1.39 15.22 -8.61
N LEU A 95 -0.87 14.52 -7.59
CA LEU A 95 -1.43 13.27 -7.06
C LEU A 95 -1.11 13.18 -5.57
N MET A 96 -2.05 12.68 -4.79
CA MET A 96 -1.80 12.27 -3.41
C MET A 96 -2.43 10.90 -3.13
N PRO A 97 -1.76 10.02 -2.37
CA PRO A 97 -2.37 8.81 -1.85
C PRO A 97 -3.03 9.07 -0.48
N TYR A 98 -3.93 8.16 -0.10
CA TYR A 98 -4.51 8.05 1.24
C TYR A 98 -5.03 9.38 1.81
N PRO A 99 -6.05 10.00 1.18
CA PRO A 99 -6.75 11.13 1.81
C PRO A 99 -7.35 10.72 3.16
N ALA A 100 -7.49 11.68 4.08
CA ALA A 100 -8.21 11.40 5.32
C ALA A 100 -9.69 11.13 5.00
N PRO A 101 -10.33 10.12 5.62
CA PRO A 101 -11.74 9.81 5.36
C PRO A 101 -12.68 11.02 5.52
N ALA A 102 -12.40 11.89 6.49
CA ALA A 102 -13.16 13.12 6.74
C ALA A 102 -13.13 14.12 5.58
N ASP A 103 -12.09 14.08 4.75
CA ASP A 103 -11.93 15.00 3.63
C ASP A 103 -12.61 14.50 2.35
N LEU A 104 -13.02 13.23 2.28
CA LEU A 104 -13.54 12.61 1.05
C LEU A 104 -14.76 13.37 0.50
N ALA A 105 -15.70 13.78 1.36
CA ALA A 105 -16.86 14.55 0.93
C ALA A 105 -16.46 15.91 0.33
N THR A 106 -15.49 16.59 0.94
CA THR A 106 -14.95 17.87 0.45
C THR A 106 -14.22 17.69 -0.87
N ILE A 107 -13.44 16.62 -1.04
CA ILE A 107 -12.72 16.32 -2.28
C ILE A 107 -13.72 16.05 -3.40
N ARG A 108 -14.78 15.26 -3.15
CA ARG A 108 -15.84 14.99 -4.15
C ARG A 108 -16.58 16.26 -4.59
N ALA A 109 -16.74 17.23 -3.71
CA ALA A 109 -17.44 18.48 -4.00
C ALA A 109 -16.56 19.52 -4.72
N ASP A 110 -15.23 19.37 -4.69
CA ASP A 110 -14.29 20.31 -5.30
C ASP A 110 -14.15 20.04 -6.81
N LYS A 111 -14.58 20.99 -7.64
CA LYS A 111 -14.55 20.87 -9.11
C LYS A 111 -13.15 20.83 -9.71
N ASN A 112 -12.13 21.25 -8.96
CA ASN A 112 -10.74 21.23 -9.42
C ASN A 112 -10.04 19.91 -9.07
N LEU A 113 -10.69 19.05 -8.27
CA LEU A 113 -10.14 17.77 -7.85
C LEU A 113 -10.91 16.62 -8.49
N LYS A 114 -10.21 15.53 -8.73
CA LYS A 114 -10.78 14.25 -9.13
C LYS A 114 -10.47 13.23 -8.06
N LEU A 115 -11.51 12.66 -7.46
CA LEU A 115 -11.37 11.53 -6.55
C LEU A 115 -11.59 10.24 -7.35
N ASP A 116 -10.51 9.47 -7.54
CA ASP A 116 -10.59 8.13 -8.11
C ASP A 116 -10.83 7.11 -6.99
N GLU A 117 -11.94 6.38 -7.06
CA GLU A 117 -12.37 5.42 -6.03
C GLU A 117 -12.61 4.04 -6.63
N GLN A 118 -12.13 3.01 -5.93
CA GLN A 118 -12.41 1.62 -6.26
C GLN A 118 -12.37 0.76 -4.99
N PRO A 119 -13.08 -0.39 -4.95
CA PRO A 119 -12.93 -1.35 -3.87
C PRO A 119 -11.47 -1.85 -3.75
N GLY A 120 -10.95 -1.87 -2.53
CA GLY A 120 -9.57 -2.28 -2.26
C GLY A 120 -9.36 -3.80 -2.36
N LEU A 121 -8.22 -4.22 -2.92
CA LEU A 121 -7.70 -5.58 -2.80
C LEU A 121 -6.83 -5.69 -1.54
N ASN A 122 -7.41 -5.40 -0.37
CA ASN A 122 -6.72 -5.35 0.91
C ASN A 122 -7.63 -5.78 2.08
N VAL A 123 -7.04 -5.93 3.26
CA VAL A 123 -7.74 -6.19 4.52
C VAL A 123 -6.97 -5.53 5.67
N ALA A 124 -7.68 -4.94 6.62
CA ALA A 124 -7.13 -4.49 7.90
C ALA A 124 -7.48 -5.53 8.98
N TYR A 125 -6.50 -5.96 9.77
CA TYR A 125 -6.67 -7.01 10.77
C TYR A 125 -5.71 -6.84 11.95
N PHE A 126 -6.06 -7.46 13.08
CA PHE A 126 -5.13 -7.65 14.19
C PHE A 126 -4.50 -9.03 14.11
N ALA A 127 -3.17 -9.08 14.08
CA ALA A 127 -2.43 -10.32 14.12
C ALA A 127 -2.15 -10.71 15.58
N TYR A 128 -2.61 -11.89 16.00
CA TYR A 128 -2.23 -12.46 17.27
C TYR A 128 -0.97 -13.31 17.11
N ASN A 129 0.02 -13.10 17.98
CA ASN A 129 1.16 -14.01 18.04
C ASN A 129 0.76 -15.31 18.76
N THR A 130 0.34 -16.31 18.00
CA THR A 130 -0.22 -17.58 18.52
C THR A 130 0.81 -18.49 19.20
N THR A 131 2.06 -18.07 19.35
CA THR A 131 3.10 -18.79 20.11
C THR A 131 3.37 -18.15 21.48
N VAL A 132 2.70 -17.04 21.80
CA VAL A 132 2.88 -16.28 23.04
C VAL A 132 1.59 -16.29 23.86
N ALA A 133 1.68 -16.70 25.12
CA ALA A 133 0.55 -16.64 26.03
C ALA A 133 0.09 -15.19 26.29
N PRO A 134 -1.22 -14.90 26.38
CA PRO A 134 -2.33 -15.87 26.33
C PRO A 134 -2.90 -16.13 24.92
N PHE A 135 -2.28 -15.60 23.86
CA PHE A 135 -2.77 -15.69 22.48
C PHE A 135 -2.56 -17.06 21.83
N ASP A 136 -1.80 -17.95 22.46
CA ASP A 136 -1.67 -19.36 22.10
C ASP A 136 -3.00 -20.12 22.21
N LYS A 137 -3.89 -19.69 23.11
CA LYS A 137 -5.22 -20.26 23.30
C LYS A 137 -6.24 -19.74 22.27
N PRO A 138 -6.87 -20.60 21.46
CA PRO A 138 -7.92 -20.18 20.53
C PRO A 138 -9.09 -19.45 21.19
N GLU A 139 -9.46 -19.86 22.41
CA GLU A 139 -10.57 -19.27 23.17
C GLU A 139 -10.29 -17.80 23.49
N VAL A 140 -9.04 -17.46 23.83
CA VAL A 140 -8.62 -16.08 24.10
C VAL A 140 -8.73 -15.22 22.84
N ARG A 141 -8.31 -15.74 21.68
CA ARG A 141 -8.43 -15.01 20.41
C ARG A 141 -9.89 -14.81 19.99
N LYS A 142 -10.74 -15.81 20.26
CA LYS A 142 -12.19 -15.71 20.01
C LYS A 142 -12.85 -14.66 20.91
N ALA A 143 -12.56 -14.69 22.21
CA ALA A 143 -13.01 -13.67 23.17
C ALA A 143 -12.61 -12.26 22.71
N LEU A 144 -11.36 -12.07 22.29
CA LEU A 144 -10.89 -10.78 21.77
C LEU A 144 -11.62 -10.37 20.48
N ASN A 145 -11.97 -11.30 19.59
CA ASN A 145 -12.75 -10.98 18.40
C ASN A 145 -14.18 -10.54 18.75
N MET A 146 -14.83 -11.23 19.69
CA MET A 146 -16.17 -10.88 20.19
C MET A 146 -16.19 -9.56 20.95
N ALA A 147 -15.10 -9.20 21.64
CA ALA A 147 -14.97 -7.91 22.32
C ALA A 147 -14.75 -6.72 21.36
N MET A 148 -14.48 -6.96 20.06
CA MET A 148 -14.23 -5.89 19.09
C MET A 148 -15.49 -5.46 18.36
N ASN A 149 -15.91 -4.22 18.57
CA ASN A 149 -16.96 -3.60 17.77
C ASN A 149 -16.41 -3.14 16.41
N LYS A 150 -16.39 -4.05 15.44
CA LYS A 150 -15.86 -3.78 14.08
C LYS A 150 -16.64 -2.66 13.38
N GLN A 151 -17.96 -2.58 13.58
CA GLN A 151 -18.77 -1.52 12.97
C GLN A 151 -18.39 -0.14 13.52
N ALA A 152 -18.20 -0.01 14.84
CA ALA A 152 -17.74 1.23 15.45
C ALA A 152 -16.36 1.67 14.93
N ILE A 153 -15.47 0.72 14.63
CA ILE A 153 -14.16 1.02 14.00
C ILE A 153 -14.36 1.55 12.58
N ILE A 154 -15.22 0.91 11.77
CA ILE A 154 -15.54 1.40 10.42
C ILE A 154 -16.12 2.82 10.48
N ASP A 155 -17.06 3.07 11.37
CA ASP A 155 -17.73 4.37 11.47
C ASP A 155 -16.78 5.46 11.96
N ALA A 156 -15.98 5.19 12.99
CA ALA A 156 -15.10 6.17 13.62
C ALA A 156 -13.80 6.43 12.82
N VAL A 157 -13.19 5.37 12.29
CA VAL A 157 -11.86 5.45 11.63
C VAL A 157 -12.01 5.62 10.14
N PHE A 158 -12.84 4.80 9.50
CA PHE A 158 -12.97 4.77 8.05
C PHE A 158 -14.10 5.66 7.53
N GLN A 159 -15.03 6.10 8.38
CA GLN A 159 -16.14 6.99 8.05
C GLN A 159 -16.91 6.54 6.78
N GLY A 160 -17.17 5.23 6.70
CA GLY A 160 -17.86 4.61 5.55
C GLY A 160 -16.97 4.32 4.33
N ALA A 161 -15.69 4.69 4.34
CA ALA A 161 -14.71 4.34 3.30
C ALA A 161 -14.14 2.91 3.46
N GLY A 162 -14.96 2.00 3.97
CA GLY A 162 -14.58 0.62 4.27
C GLY A 162 -15.82 -0.20 4.66
N GLN A 163 -15.62 -1.50 4.86
CA GLN A 163 -16.67 -2.42 5.26
C GLN A 163 -16.13 -3.44 6.27
N VAL A 164 -17.01 -3.97 7.11
CA VAL A 164 -16.65 -5.03 8.07
C VAL A 164 -16.17 -6.27 7.33
N ALA A 165 -14.98 -6.76 7.69
CA ALA A 165 -14.39 -7.94 7.10
C ALA A 165 -14.73 -9.20 7.92
N LYS A 166 -15.32 -10.20 7.25
CA LYS A 166 -15.58 -11.56 7.79
C LYS A 166 -14.62 -12.64 7.25
N ASN A 167 -13.83 -12.29 6.24
CA ASN A 167 -12.86 -13.17 5.58
C ASN A 167 -11.52 -12.43 5.43
N PRO A 168 -10.40 -13.17 5.32
CA PRO A 168 -9.07 -12.58 5.11
C PRO A 168 -8.86 -12.05 3.69
N ILE A 169 -9.68 -12.48 2.72
CA ILE A 169 -9.70 -11.94 1.36
C ILE A 169 -10.91 -11.01 1.20
N PRO A 170 -10.82 -9.93 0.40
CA PRO A 170 -11.94 -9.04 0.17
C PRO A 170 -12.99 -9.68 -0.77
N PRO A 171 -14.26 -9.20 -0.74
CA PRO A 171 -15.33 -9.73 -1.60
C PRO A 171 -15.08 -9.59 -3.11
N THR A 172 -14.11 -8.78 -3.52
CA THR A 172 -13.71 -8.63 -4.92
C THR A 172 -12.85 -9.79 -5.43
N MET A 173 -12.39 -10.69 -4.56
CA MET A 173 -11.64 -11.88 -4.95
C MET A 173 -12.57 -13.04 -5.31
N TRP A 174 -12.24 -13.74 -6.40
CA TRP A 174 -13.07 -14.80 -7.01
C TRP A 174 -13.40 -15.98 -6.09
N SER A 175 -12.60 -16.23 -5.05
CA SER A 175 -12.75 -17.34 -4.11
C SER A 175 -13.37 -16.93 -2.77
N TYR A 176 -13.93 -15.72 -2.68
CA TYR A 176 -14.57 -15.24 -1.47
C TYR A 176 -15.73 -16.13 -1.04
N ASN A 177 -15.77 -16.51 0.24
CA ASN A 177 -16.85 -17.34 0.78
C ASN A 177 -17.88 -16.51 1.55
N ASP A 178 -19.04 -16.29 0.94
CA ASP A 178 -20.15 -15.56 1.54
C ASP A 178 -20.85 -16.29 2.69
N SER A 179 -20.72 -17.62 2.78
CA SER A 179 -21.39 -18.42 3.81
C SER A 179 -20.75 -18.29 5.19
N ILE A 180 -19.52 -17.74 5.27
CA ILE A 180 -18.84 -17.52 6.55
C ILE A 180 -19.65 -16.57 7.42
N LYS A 181 -19.74 -16.91 8.70
CA LYS A 181 -20.32 -16.08 9.75
C LYS A 181 -19.17 -15.59 10.62
N ASP A 182 -19.11 -14.28 10.81
CA ASP A 182 -18.17 -13.65 11.74
C ASP A 182 -18.64 -13.91 13.17
N ASP A 183 -17.75 -13.70 14.15
CA ASP A 183 -18.17 -13.65 15.54
C ASP A 183 -18.93 -12.33 15.79
N ASP A 184 -20.06 -12.42 16.49
CA ASP A 184 -20.84 -11.23 16.86
C ASP A 184 -20.09 -10.39 17.91
N TYR A 185 -20.35 -9.08 17.91
CA TYR A 185 -19.87 -8.20 18.98
C TYR A 185 -20.67 -8.46 20.25
N ASP A 186 -20.06 -9.17 21.19
CA ASP A 186 -20.64 -9.54 22.49
C ASP A 186 -19.57 -9.48 23.59
N PRO A 187 -19.39 -8.31 24.24
CA PRO A 187 -18.44 -8.16 25.34
C PRO A 187 -18.80 -8.93 26.61
N GLU A 188 -20.05 -9.35 26.78
CA GLU A 188 -20.46 -10.10 27.98
C GLU A 188 -20.09 -11.59 27.84
N ALA A 189 -20.17 -12.13 26.62
CA ALA A 189 -19.78 -13.50 26.32
C ALA A 189 -18.28 -13.68 26.03
N ALA A 190 -17.53 -12.60 25.83
CA ALA A 190 -16.08 -12.58 25.63
C ALA A 190 -15.28 -12.87 26.91
#